data_AF-A0A820WLF6-F1
#
_entry.id   AF-A0A820WLF6-F1
#
_cell.length_a   1.000
_cell.length_b   1.000
_cell.length_c   1.000
_cell.angle_alpha   90.00
_cell.angle_beta   90.00
_cell.angle_gamma   90.00
#
_symmetry.space_group_name_H-M   'P 1'
#
loop_
_entity.id
_entity.type
_entity.pdbx_description
1 polymer ?
#
loop_
_entity_poly.entity_id
_entity_poly.type
_entity_poly.pdbx_seq_one_letter_code
_entity_poly.pdbx_strand_id
1 'polypeptide(L)'
;SGTLCETLLMVQAFMANVIFPNKHEDEQYKYTNDGHLLISETYVGASVEALESGVFRSDIPCRFKIVPETVQYLIDNIDRTLQQSIEIEEKLSMDLIENLSEIKEDILQRLQHLKNVPKRLENPNIYHLDIGAMYPNIILTNRLQPSAIVDSTRCAQCDLNRPNAHCQRKMDWIWRGTYVPATRNELQRIQLQLENERFSFNGQSIQKKIISNNNTVSFHELPQETQLSIERKRLADYCRKAYKKTNAAKKDDLNEAKRCNNLIVIYDSLQLAHKCILNSFYGYVMRKGYFKMCSLASNGMGGIVCTTGSTIIKRTRELIEQIGRPLELDTDGIWCVLPATSPENYELIIRDPSRPKVVISYPCSLLNLIIKDHYTNDQYHEPYLAMILPASKEEGKRIKKRYCVFNMDGTIAELKDFEVKCNGELQLIKIFQASVFEAFLKGTTLEEYYNHVATIADYWLDMLYSHAKDISDKELFELISER
;
A
#
# COMPACT_ATOMS: atom_id res chain seq x y z
N SER A 1 5.73 -15.08 -11.63
CA SER A 1 6.06 -13.82 -10.93
C SER A 1 5.84 -13.90 -9.43
N GLY A 2 4.68 -14.34 -8.92
CA GLY A 2 4.43 -14.38 -7.46
C GLY A 2 5.47 -15.15 -6.62
N THR A 3 6.02 -16.25 -7.13
CA THR A 3 7.10 -17.00 -6.43
C THR A 3 8.42 -16.24 -6.42
N LEU A 4 8.68 -15.40 -7.43
CA LEU A 4 9.84 -14.49 -7.42
C LEU A 4 9.68 -13.43 -6.33
N CYS A 5 8.48 -12.85 -6.21
CA CYS A 5 8.17 -11.90 -5.12
C CYS A 5 8.39 -12.55 -3.74
N GLU A 6 7.94 -13.79 -3.55
CA GLU A 6 8.18 -14.56 -2.32
C GLU A 6 9.68 -14.71 -2.02
N THR A 7 10.48 -15.16 -2.98
CA THR A 7 11.93 -15.30 -2.78
C THR A 7 12.59 -13.97 -2.42
N LEU A 8 12.20 -12.88 -3.08
CA LEU A 8 12.68 -11.54 -2.74
C LEU A 8 12.30 -11.13 -1.32
N LEU A 9 11.05 -11.36 -0.91
CA LEU A 9 10.59 -11.08 0.45
C LEU A 9 11.31 -11.94 1.49
N MET A 10 11.57 -13.21 1.19
CA MET A 10 12.31 -14.11 2.07
C MET A 10 13.76 -13.63 2.27
N VAL A 11 14.42 -13.17 1.21
CA VAL A 11 15.78 -12.61 1.31
C VAL A 11 15.77 -11.36 2.17
N GLN A 12 14.82 -10.44 1.97
CA GLN A 12 14.72 -9.21 2.78
C GLN A 12 14.41 -9.51 4.25
N ALA A 13 13.48 -10.43 4.53
CA ALA A 13 13.15 -10.83 5.89
C ALA A 13 14.31 -11.58 6.57
N PHE A 14 15.08 -12.41 5.83
CA PHE A 14 16.31 -13.02 6.35
C PHE A 14 17.34 -11.95 6.75
N MET A 15 17.57 -10.96 5.88
CA MET A 15 18.48 -9.85 6.15
C MET A 15 18.03 -9.00 7.35
N ALA A 16 16.72 -8.83 7.52
CA ALA A 16 16.13 -8.11 8.64
C ALA A 16 15.96 -8.96 9.92
N ASN A 17 16.35 -10.24 9.91
CA ASN A 17 16.17 -11.20 11.00
C ASN A 17 14.69 -11.34 11.45
N VAL A 18 13.77 -11.34 10.48
CA VAL A 18 12.33 -11.51 10.69
C VAL A 18 11.94 -12.96 10.39
N ILE A 19 11.22 -13.58 11.32
CA ILE A 19 10.75 -14.97 11.17
C ILE A 19 9.71 -15.07 10.05
N PHE A 20 9.88 -16.04 9.16
CA PHE A 20 8.90 -16.34 8.12
C PHE A 20 7.67 -17.02 8.74
N PRO A 21 6.45 -16.56 8.45
CA PRO A 21 5.25 -17.29 8.86
C PRO A 21 5.18 -18.65 8.15
N ASN A 22 4.26 -19.54 8.52
CA ASN A 22 4.01 -20.77 7.76
C ASN A 22 3.12 -20.48 6.54
N LYS A 23 3.08 -21.42 5.59
CA LYS A 23 2.13 -21.34 4.47
C LYS A 23 0.70 -21.43 5.00
N HIS A 24 -0.17 -20.61 4.44
CA HIS A 24 -1.56 -20.55 4.83
C HIS A 24 -2.37 -21.69 4.23
N GLU A 25 -3.11 -22.36 5.10
CA GLU A 25 -4.11 -23.34 4.73
C GLU A 25 -5.48 -22.65 4.72
N ASP A 26 -6.17 -22.71 3.58
CA ASP A 26 -7.50 -22.13 3.47
C ASP A 26 -8.49 -22.97 4.29
N GLU A 27 -9.31 -22.31 5.12
CA GLU A 27 -10.41 -22.97 5.82
C GLU A 27 -11.39 -23.60 4.82
N GLN A 28 -11.76 -24.85 5.08
CA GLN A 28 -12.52 -25.69 4.13
C GLN A 28 -13.93 -25.18 3.88
N TYR A 29 -14.60 -24.65 4.91
CA TYR A 29 -15.95 -24.10 4.84
C TYR A 29 -16.01 -22.79 5.59
N LYS A 30 -16.36 -21.72 4.89
CA LYS A 30 -16.68 -20.43 5.49
C LYS A 30 -18.15 -20.12 5.26
N TYR A 31 -18.78 -19.52 6.26
CA TYR A 31 -20.18 -19.13 6.19
C TYR A 31 -20.30 -17.62 6.31
N THR A 32 -21.25 -17.02 5.59
CA THR A 32 -21.65 -15.64 5.87
C THR A 32 -22.32 -15.56 7.24
N ASN A 33 -22.41 -14.36 7.81
CA ASN A 33 -23.16 -14.13 9.06
C ASN A 33 -24.61 -14.63 8.98
N ASP A 34 -25.18 -14.61 7.77
CA ASP A 34 -26.54 -15.07 7.48
C ASP A 34 -26.66 -16.59 7.23
N GLY A 35 -25.56 -17.34 7.38
CA GLY A 35 -25.54 -18.80 7.34
C GLY A 35 -25.42 -19.44 5.95
N HIS A 36 -25.09 -18.68 4.91
CA HIS A 36 -24.83 -19.19 3.57
C HIS A 36 -23.38 -19.63 3.39
N LEU A 37 -23.15 -20.71 2.63
CA LEU A 37 -21.79 -21.16 2.35
C LEU A 37 -21.10 -20.18 1.38
N LEU A 38 -19.92 -19.69 1.75
CA LEU A 38 -19.06 -18.89 0.89
C LEU A 38 -18.31 -19.76 -0.12
N ILE A 39 -18.48 -19.44 -1.41
CA ILE A 39 -17.76 -20.07 -2.51
C ILE A 39 -16.39 -19.41 -2.68
N SER A 40 -16.36 -18.07 -2.59
CA SER A 40 -15.13 -17.29 -2.61
C SER A 40 -15.30 -15.97 -1.84
N GLU A 41 -14.25 -15.55 -1.16
CA GLU A 41 -14.12 -14.22 -0.58
C GLU A 41 -13.11 -13.42 -1.39
N THR A 42 -13.49 -12.21 -1.78
CA THR A 42 -12.64 -11.25 -2.46
C THR A 42 -13.05 -9.84 -2.03
N TYR A 43 -12.56 -8.82 -2.73
CA TYR A 43 -12.89 -7.41 -2.53
C TYR A 43 -13.36 -6.82 -3.86
N VAL A 44 -13.94 -5.63 -3.81
CA VAL A 44 -14.27 -4.89 -5.03
C VAL A 44 -12.98 -4.43 -5.70
N GLY A 45 -12.71 -4.97 -6.90
CA GLY A 45 -11.57 -4.58 -7.73
C GLY A 45 -11.76 -3.22 -8.40
N ALA A 46 -10.86 -2.92 -9.34
CA ALA A 46 -10.88 -1.68 -10.11
C ALA A 46 -12.24 -1.43 -10.80
N SER A 47 -12.63 -0.16 -10.84
CA SER A 47 -13.82 0.28 -11.59
C SER A 47 -13.39 0.62 -13.02
N VAL A 48 -14.12 0.10 -14.00
CA VAL A 48 -13.93 0.43 -15.42
C VAL A 48 -15.27 0.95 -15.92
N GLU A 49 -15.27 2.13 -16.51
CA GLU A 49 -16.50 2.83 -16.92
C GLU A 49 -16.32 3.46 -18.31
N ALA A 50 -17.25 3.15 -19.22
CA ALA A 50 -17.39 3.87 -20.48
C ALA A 50 -18.43 4.97 -20.29
N LEU A 51 -18.00 6.24 -20.33
CA LEU A 51 -18.84 7.40 -20.02
C LEU A 51 -19.48 7.98 -21.27
N GLU A 52 -18.71 8.07 -22.36
CA GLU A 52 -19.19 8.58 -23.63
C GLU A 52 -18.85 7.65 -24.79
N SER A 53 -19.71 7.65 -25.80
CA SER A 53 -19.49 6.91 -27.05
C SER A 53 -19.65 7.87 -28.23
N GLY A 54 -18.79 7.72 -29.24
CA GLY A 54 -18.78 8.60 -30.39
C GLY A 54 -17.39 8.71 -31.01
N VAL A 55 -17.28 9.56 -32.03
CA VAL A 55 -16.01 9.87 -32.69
C VAL A 55 -15.53 11.23 -32.19
N PHE A 56 -14.39 11.24 -31.50
CA PHE A 56 -13.72 12.45 -31.05
C PHE A 56 -12.45 12.64 -31.87
N ARG A 57 -12.30 13.82 -32.49
CA ARG A 57 -11.14 14.15 -33.32
C ARG A 57 -10.72 15.59 -33.05
N SER A 58 -9.41 15.83 -33.07
CA SER A 58 -8.84 17.16 -32.82
C SER A 58 -9.23 18.21 -33.86
N ASP A 59 -9.67 17.80 -35.04
CA ASP A 59 -10.13 18.69 -36.11
C ASP A 59 -11.66 18.92 -36.12
N ILE A 60 -12.42 18.24 -35.25
CA ILE A 60 -13.88 18.36 -35.19
C ILE A 60 -14.30 19.04 -33.88
N PRO A 61 -15.02 20.18 -33.95
CA PRO A 61 -15.37 20.94 -32.75
C PRO A 61 -16.35 20.17 -31.86
N CYS A 62 -16.08 20.20 -30.56
CA CYS A 62 -16.87 19.58 -29.51
C CYS A 62 -17.51 20.65 -28.63
N ARG A 63 -18.70 20.35 -28.10
CA ARG A 63 -19.37 21.22 -27.12
C ARG A 63 -18.79 20.94 -25.74
N PHE A 64 -18.38 21.99 -25.03
CA PHE A 64 -17.93 21.91 -23.65
C PHE A 64 -18.82 22.75 -22.74
N LYS A 65 -19.04 22.24 -21.53
CA LYS A 65 -19.76 22.91 -20.46
C LYS A 65 -18.85 22.94 -19.24
N ILE A 66 -18.13 24.04 -19.09
CA ILE A 66 -17.17 24.26 -18.02
C ILE A 66 -17.90 24.84 -16.80
N VAL A 67 -17.50 24.40 -15.61
CA VAL A 67 -17.99 24.92 -14.32
C VAL A 67 -17.07 26.07 -13.88
N PRO A 68 -17.56 27.33 -13.86
CA PRO A 68 -16.72 28.50 -13.54
C PRO A 68 -16.08 28.47 -12.15
N GLU A 69 -16.75 27.88 -11.18
CA GLU A 69 -16.28 27.75 -9.79
C GLU A 69 -15.00 26.91 -9.73
N THR A 70 -14.95 25.81 -10.49
CA THR A 70 -13.78 24.94 -10.60
C THR A 70 -12.62 25.68 -11.25
N VAL A 71 -12.88 26.44 -12.32
CA VAL A 71 -11.83 27.24 -12.98
C VAL A 71 -11.29 28.31 -12.04
N GLN A 72 -12.13 28.92 -11.19
CA GLN A 72 -11.64 29.83 -10.16
C GLN A 72 -10.70 29.12 -9.17
N TYR A 73 -11.09 27.93 -8.71
CA TYR A 73 -10.21 27.10 -7.87
C TYR A 73 -8.86 26.80 -8.57
N LEU A 74 -8.86 26.53 -9.88
CA LEU A 74 -7.62 26.34 -10.65
C LEU A 74 -6.76 27.62 -10.68
N ILE A 75 -7.39 28.77 -10.90
CA ILE A 75 -6.72 30.08 -10.91
C ILE A 75 -6.06 30.36 -9.56
N ASP A 76 -6.77 30.10 -8.46
CA ASP A 76 -6.27 30.35 -7.10
C ASP A 76 -5.07 29.44 -6.75
N ASN A 77 -4.94 28.29 -7.41
CA ASN A 77 -3.89 27.29 -7.17
C ASN A 77 -2.78 27.28 -8.25
N ILE A 78 -2.72 28.24 -9.19
CA ILE A 78 -1.66 28.27 -10.23
C ILE A 78 -0.27 28.26 -9.59
N ASP A 79 -0.05 29.11 -8.59
CA ASP A 79 1.25 29.23 -7.92
C ASP A 79 1.68 27.93 -7.24
N ARG A 80 0.76 27.30 -6.50
CA ARG A 80 1.00 26.01 -5.84
C ARG A 80 1.28 24.90 -6.85
N THR A 81 0.57 24.91 -7.99
CA THR A 81 0.73 23.92 -9.06
C THR A 81 2.10 24.02 -9.72
N LEU A 82 2.53 25.24 -10.06
CA LEU A 82 3.85 25.49 -10.65
C LEU A 82 4.96 25.16 -9.66
N GLN A 83 4.84 25.60 -8.41
CA GLN A 83 5.81 25.29 -7.36
C GLN A 83 5.97 23.78 -7.18
N GLN A 84 4.85 23.04 -7.10
CA GLN A 84 4.91 21.58 -6.98
C GLN A 84 5.60 20.93 -8.16
N SER A 85 5.29 21.35 -9.39
CA SER A 85 5.93 20.76 -10.57
C SER A 85 7.44 21.02 -10.59
N ILE A 86 7.85 22.25 -10.27
CA ILE A 86 9.25 22.65 -10.33
C ILE A 86 10.06 22.04 -9.18
N GLU A 87 9.61 22.17 -7.94
CA GLU A 87 10.36 21.78 -6.75
C GLU A 87 10.27 20.29 -6.45
N ILE A 88 9.13 19.65 -6.71
CA ILE A 88 8.87 18.27 -6.29
C ILE A 88 9.02 17.30 -7.45
N GLU A 89 8.38 17.58 -8.59
CA GLU A 89 8.43 16.68 -9.75
C GLU A 89 9.81 16.77 -10.43
N GLU A 90 10.28 17.99 -10.69
CA GLU A 90 11.53 18.24 -11.40
C GLU A 90 12.75 18.43 -10.50
N LYS A 91 12.54 18.62 -9.18
CA LYS A 91 13.59 18.80 -8.16
C LYS A 91 14.52 19.99 -8.45
N LEU A 92 13.94 21.08 -8.93
CA LEU A 92 14.64 22.33 -9.26
C LEU A 92 14.22 23.45 -8.30
N SER A 93 15.10 24.43 -8.10
CA SER A 93 14.71 25.67 -7.40
C SER A 93 13.98 26.61 -8.35
N MET A 94 12.92 27.25 -7.86
CA MET A 94 12.15 28.27 -8.58
C MET A 94 13.04 29.43 -9.06
N ASP A 95 14.09 29.75 -8.31
CA ASP A 95 15.02 30.87 -8.61
C ASP A 95 15.84 30.67 -9.90
N LEU A 96 15.94 29.43 -10.37
CA LEU A 96 16.73 29.07 -11.55
C LEU A 96 15.98 29.26 -12.86
N ILE A 97 14.67 29.54 -12.81
CA ILE A 97 13.79 29.63 -13.97
C ILE A 97 13.62 31.07 -14.40
N GLU A 98 13.89 31.36 -15.67
CA GLU A 98 13.84 32.72 -16.19
C GLU A 98 12.44 33.15 -16.65
N ASN A 99 11.71 32.23 -17.30
CA ASN A 99 10.43 32.53 -17.97
C ASN A 99 9.19 32.17 -17.13
N LEU A 100 9.33 32.04 -15.81
CA LEU A 100 8.25 31.61 -14.92
C LEU A 100 7.06 32.59 -14.94
N SER A 101 7.35 33.91 -14.90
CA SER A 101 6.32 34.95 -14.88
C SER A 101 5.48 34.95 -16.16
N GLU A 102 6.11 34.75 -17.32
CA GLU A 102 5.43 34.70 -18.62
C GLU A 102 4.49 33.48 -18.70
N ILE A 103 4.96 32.32 -18.25
CA ILE A 103 4.17 31.09 -18.21
C ILE A 103 2.97 31.25 -17.28
N LYS A 104 3.18 31.81 -16.09
CA LYS A 104 2.10 32.07 -15.14
C LYS A 104 1.03 32.99 -15.74
N GLU A 105 1.42 34.03 -16.46
CA GLU A 105 0.49 34.96 -17.09
C GLU A 105 -0.30 34.30 -18.22
N ASP A 106 0.33 33.49 -19.08
CA ASP A 106 -0.36 32.75 -20.14
C ASP A 106 -1.38 31.75 -19.56
N ILE A 107 -1.00 30.97 -18.54
CA ILE A 107 -1.91 30.06 -17.85
C ILE A 107 -3.11 30.82 -17.28
N LEU A 108 -2.86 31.95 -16.61
CA LEU A 108 -3.91 32.79 -16.02
C LEU A 108 -4.87 33.31 -17.10
N GLN A 109 -4.36 33.82 -18.22
CA GLN A 109 -5.18 34.34 -19.32
C GLN A 109 -6.06 33.23 -19.94
N ARG A 110 -5.49 32.04 -20.19
CA ARG A 110 -6.25 30.89 -20.70
C ARG A 110 -7.35 30.44 -19.75
N LEU A 111 -7.06 30.34 -18.45
CA LEU A 111 -8.05 29.97 -17.43
C LEU A 111 -9.13 31.05 -17.27
N GLN A 112 -8.77 32.34 -17.30
CA GLN A 112 -9.76 33.42 -17.29
C GLN A 112 -10.68 33.36 -18.51
N HIS A 113 -10.13 33.05 -19.69
CA HIS A 113 -10.94 32.83 -20.88
C HIS A 113 -11.87 31.61 -20.73
N LEU A 114 -11.39 30.53 -20.11
CA LEU A 114 -12.19 29.35 -19.75
C LEU A 114 -13.38 29.71 -18.85
N LYS A 115 -13.13 30.54 -17.84
CA LYS A 115 -14.13 31.01 -16.88
C LYS A 115 -15.19 31.93 -17.50
N ASN A 116 -14.76 32.87 -18.34
CA ASN A 116 -15.65 33.90 -18.92
C ASN A 116 -16.62 33.32 -19.96
N VAL A 117 -16.24 32.25 -20.66
CA VAL A 117 -17.07 31.61 -21.70
C VAL A 117 -17.29 30.13 -21.36
N PRO A 118 -18.10 29.78 -20.35
CA PRO A 118 -18.19 28.41 -19.84
C PRO A 118 -18.86 27.43 -20.82
N LYS A 119 -19.79 27.91 -21.65
CA LYS A 119 -20.41 27.11 -22.72
C LYS A 119 -19.75 27.48 -24.04
N ARG A 120 -19.07 26.51 -24.65
CA ARG A 120 -18.25 26.77 -25.83
C ARG A 120 -18.29 25.63 -26.83
N LEU A 121 -17.97 25.97 -28.07
CA LEU A 121 -17.81 25.04 -29.18
C LEU A 121 -16.42 25.29 -29.77
N GLU A 122 -15.48 24.40 -29.48
CA GLU A 122 -14.10 24.49 -29.97
C GLU A 122 -13.53 23.10 -30.22
N ASN A 123 -12.38 23.03 -30.89
CA ASN A 123 -11.71 21.76 -31.15
C ASN A 123 -11.18 21.13 -29.85
N PRO A 124 -11.30 19.80 -29.67
CA PRO A 124 -10.82 19.12 -28.47
C PRO A 124 -9.34 18.72 -28.58
N ASN A 125 -8.66 18.73 -27.45
CA ASN A 125 -7.41 17.99 -27.25
C ASN A 125 -7.71 16.69 -26.52
N ILE A 126 -7.23 15.57 -27.06
CA ILE A 126 -7.47 14.23 -26.53
C ILE A 126 -6.28 13.84 -25.65
N TYR A 127 -6.55 13.55 -24.37
CA TYR A 127 -5.55 13.17 -23.39
C TYR A 127 -5.81 11.76 -22.85
N HIS A 128 -4.72 11.07 -22.54
CA HIS A 128 -4.69 9.90 -21.68
C HIS A 128 -3.86 10.23 -20.45
N LEU A 129 -4.51 10.30 -19.30
CA LEU A 129 -3.88 10.62 -18.03
C LEU A 129 -3.80 9.34 -17.21
N ASP A 130 -2.59 8.80 -17.04
CA ASP A 130 -2.33 7.50 -16.39
C ASP A 130 -1.42 7.67 -15.17
N ILE A 131 -1.73 6.98 -14.08
CA ILE A 131 -0.94 7.01 -12.85
C ILE A 131 0.15 5.94 -12.93
N GLY A 132 1.40 6.40 -13.08
CA GLY A 132 2.57 5.52 -13.07
C GLY A 132 2.63 4.66 -11.81
N ALA A 133 2.62 3.34 -11.97
CA ALA A 133 2.72 2.36 -10.88
C ALA A 133 1.77 2.63 -9.70
N MET A 134 0.48 2.84 -9.99
CA MET A 134 -0.56 3.22 -9.04
C MET A 134 -0.57 2.37 -7.75
N TYR A 135 -0.77 1.05 -7.83
CA TYR A 135 -0.88 0.20 -6.63
C TYR A 135 0.39 0.15 -5.78
N PRO A 136 1.60 -0.03 -6.36
CA PRO A 136 2.85 0.09 -5.61
C PRO A 136 3.00 1.44 -4.89
N ASN A 137 2.67 2.55 -5.56
CA ASN A 137 2.75 3.87 -4.94
C ASN A 137 1.75 4.03 -3.78
N ILE A 138 0.51 3.56 -3.93
CA ILE A 138 -0.48 3.54 -2.83
C ILE A 138 0.02 2.71 -1.63
N ILE A 139 0.63 1.56 -1.90
CA ILE A 139 1.22 0.69 -0.87
C ILE A 139 2.32 1.43 -0.11
N LEU A 140 3.25 2.09 -0.82
CA LEU A 140 4.36 2.81 -0.22
C LEU A 140 3.89 4.02 0.58
N THR A 141 3.02 4.86 0.01
CA THR A 141 2.48 6.06 0.67
C THR A 141 1.79 5.71 1.99
N ASN A 142 1.04 4.60 2.03
CA ASN A 142 0.26 4.21 3.21
C ASN A 142 0.94 3.13 4.08
N ARG A 143 2.20 2.76 3.82
CA ARG A 143 2.92 1.65 4.51
C ARG A 143 2.10 0.36 4.60
N LEU A 144 1.37 0.02 3.53
CA LEU A 144 0.50 -1.14 3.53
C LEU A 144 1.33 -2.41 3.45
N GLN A 145 1.24 -3.23 4.49
CA GLN A 145 1.82 -4.56 4.53
C GLN A 145 0.91 -5.47 5.35
N PRO A 146 0.86 -6.78 5.08
CA PRO A 146 -0.03 -7.68 5.81
C PRO A 146 0.17 -7.65 7.33
N SER A 147 1.41 -7.46 7.80
CA SER A 147 1.72 -7.36 9.23
C SER A 147 1.26 -6.06 9.90
N ALA A 148 0.99 -5.00 9.13
CA ALA A 148 0.55 -3.70 9.63
C ALA A 148 -0.97 -3.59 9.80
N ILE A 149 -1.73 -4.57 9.30
CA ILE A 149 -3.17 -4.64 9.52
C ILE A 149 -3.41 -5.34 10.86
N VAL A 150 -3.91 -4.56 11.82
CA VAL A 150 -4.07 -4.96 13.20
C VAL A 150 -5.53 -4.91 13.62
N ASP A 151 -5.96 -5.93 14.37
CA ASP A 151 -7.27 -5.96 15.00
C ASP A 151 -7.26 -5.18 16.32
N SER A 152 -8.45 -4.81 16.80
CA SER A 152 -8.62 -4.05 18.06
C SER A 152 -8.00 -4.75 19.26
N THR A 153 -8.02 -6.09 19.30
CA THR A 153 -7.42 -6.92 20.35
C THR A 153 -5.90 -6.82 20.35
N ARG A 154 -5.27 -6.94 19.17
CA ARG A 154 -3.81 -6.84 19.00
C ARG A 154 -3.32 -5.42 19.30
N CYS A 155 -4.10 -4.42 18.90
CA CYS A 155 -3.77 -3.03 19.19
C CYS A 155 -3.92 -2.71 20.68
N ALA A 156 -4.93 -3.27 21.36
CA ALA A 156 -5.12 -3.10 22.80
C ALA A 156 -3.95 -3.65 23.63
N GLN A 157 -3.29 -4.70 23.15
CA GLN A 157 -2.11 -5.32 23.78
C GLN A 157 -0.81 -4.58 23.46
N CYS A 158 -0.83 -3.55 22.62
CA CYS A 158 0.37 -2.84 22.20
C CYS A 158 0.81 -1.83 23.27
N ASP A 159 2.10 -1.83 23.61
CA ASP A 159 2.70 -0.87 24.55
C ASP A 159 2.57 0.59 24.10
N LEU A 160 2.37 0.81 22.79
CA LEU A 160 2.18 2.12 22.17
C LEU A 160 0.71 2.59 22.19
N ASN A 161 -0.22 1.79 22.72
CA ASN A 161 -1.63 2.15 22.82
C ASN A 161 -1.86 3.18 23.94
N ARG A 162 -1.52 4.44 23.65
CA ARG A 162 -1.69 5.60 24.52
C ARG A 162 -2.81 6.51 24.00
N PRO A 163 -3.46 7.32 24.85
CA PRO A 163 -4.59 8.17 24.45
C PRO A 163 -4.29 9.17 23.32
N ASN A 164 -3.01 9.47 23.04
CA ASN A 164 -2.56 10.34 21.94
C ASN A 164 -1.70 9.61 20.89
N ALA A 165 -1.88 8.29 20.73
CA ALA A 165 -1.11 7.54 19.75
C ALA A 165 -1.52 7.90 18.31
N HIS A 166 -0.60 8.51 17.55
CA HIS A 166 -0.81 8.85 16.13
C HIS A 166 -0.45 7.71 15.16
N CYS A 167 -0.13 6.52 15.67
CA CYS A 167 0.34 5.39 14.88
C CYS A 167 -0.76 4.66 14.09
N GLN A 168 -2.04 4.84 14.44
CA GLN A 168 -3.15 4.17 13.76
C GLN A 168 -3.65 4.99 12.57
N ARG A 169 -3.66 4.37 11.38
CA ARG A 169 -4.32 4.89 10.18
C ARG A 169 -5.57 4.07 9.90
N LYS A 170 -6.75 4.70 9.94
CA LYS A 170 -8.01 4.05 9.57
C LYS A 170 -8.25 4.21 8.08
N MET A 171 -8.47 3.10 7.38
CA MET A 171 -8.72 3.07 5.95
C MET A 171 -9.85 2.10 5.65
N ASP A 172 -10.80 2.52 4.83
CA ASP A 172 -11.97 1.73 4.47
C ASP A 172 -11.72 0.88 3.22
N TRP A 173 -12.37 -0.28 3.16
CA TRP A 173 -12.37 -1.14 1.98
C TRP A 173 -13.67 -1.92 1.84
N ILE A 174 -13.96 -2.38 0.63
CA ILE A 174 -15.21 -3.06 0.32
C ILE A 174 -14.97 -4.57 0.12
N TRP A 175 -15.48 -5.36 1.06
CA TRP A 175 -15.49 -6.82 0.97
C TRP A 175 -16.56 -7.31 -0.04
N ARG A 176 -16.23 -8.38 -0.77
CA ARG A 176 -17.12 -9.03 -1.74
C ARG A 176 -17.03 -10.55 -1.58
N GLY A 177 -18.03 -11.15 -0.95
CA GLY A 177 -18.21 -12.60 -0.94
C GLY A 177 -19.16 -13.08 -2.04
N THR A 178 -18.80 -14.14 -2.75
CA THR A 178 -19.77 -14.93 -3.51
C THR A 178 -20.18 -16.11 -2.65
N TYR A 179 -21.47 -16.21 -2.37
CA TYR A 179 -22.03 -17.28 -1.55
C TYR A 179 -23.09 -18.04 -2.34
N VAL A 180 -23.36 -19.24 -1.88
CA VAL A 180 -24.38 -20.11 -2.44
C VAL A 180 -25.72 -19.63 -1.91
N PRO A 181 -26.72 -19.35 -2.77
CA PRO A 181 -28.03 -18.93 -2.31
C PRO A 181 -28.76 -20.00 -1.47
N ALA A 182 -28.30 -21.26 -1.56
CA ALA A 182 -28.81 -22.35 -0.74
C ALA A 182 -28.59 -22.07 0.76
N THR A 183 -29.64 -22.29 1.53
CA THR A 183 -29.61 -22.21 2.99
C THR A 183 -28.86 -23.39 3.59
N ARG A 184 -28.41 -23.25 4.85
CA ARG A 184 -27.71 -24.32 5.58
C ARG A 184 -28.48 -25.65 5.59
N ASN A 185 -29.82 -25.60 5.67
CA ASN A 185 -30.68 -26.78 5.65
C ASN A 185 -30.72 -27.48 4.29
N GLU A 186 -30.69 -26.72 3.19
CA GLU A 186 -30.61 -27.29 1.84
C GLU A 186 -29.23 -27.91 1.59
N LEU A 187 -28.18 -27.28 2.12
CA LEU A 187 -26.82 -27.80 2.02
C LEU A 187 -26.66 -29.13 2.77
N GLN A 188 -27.19 -29.21 4.00
CA GLN A 188 -27.24 -30.47 4.77
C GLN A 188 -28.05 -31.56 4.06
N ARG A 189 -29.15 -31.19 3.39
CA ARG A 189 -29.95 -32.13 2.59
C ARG A 189 -29.15 -32.67 1.40
N ILE A 190 -28.37 -31.82 0.73
CA ILE A 190 -27.51 -32.23 -0.39
C ILE A 190 -26.37 -33.12 0.11
N GLN A 191 -25.76 -32.81 1.26
CA GLN A 191 -24.74 -33.67 1.88
C GLN A 191 -25.32 -35.05 2.23
N LEU A 192 -26.49 -35.10 2.86
CA LEU A 192 -27.17 -36.37 3.16
C LEU A 192 -27.54 -37.17 1.90
N GLN A 193 -27.88 -36.50 0.79
CA GLN A 193 -28.07 -37.17 -0.49
C GLN A 193 -26.76 -37.75 -1.04
N LEU A 194 -25.67 -36.99 -0.98
CA LEU A 194 -24.34 -37.42 -1.44
C LEU A 194 -23.79 -38.57 -0.59
N GLU A 195 -24.05 -38.59 0.72
CA GLU A 195 -23.69 -39.68 1.63
C GLU A 195 -24.37 -41.01 1.25
N ASN A 196 -25.57 -40.93 0.66
CA ASN A 196 -26.32 -42.09 0.18
C ASN A 196 -25.95 -42.49 -1.27
N GLU A 197 -25.22 -41.66 -2.01
CA GLU A 197 -24.74 -41.94 -3.37
C GLU A 197 -23.40 -42.72 -3.34
N ARG A 198 -23.15 -43.55 -4.36
CA ARG A 198 -21.89 -44.27 -4.53
C ARG A 198 -21.12 -43.76 -5.75
N PHE A 199 -19.83 -43.54 -5.60
CA PHE A 199 -18.98 -42.89 -6.62
C PHE A 199 -17.93 -43.85 -7.16
N SER A 200 -17.70 -43.82 -8.48
CA SER A 200 -16.64 -44.61 -9.12
C SER A 200 -15.27 -43.94 -8.92
N PHE A 201 -14.33 -44.62 -8.27
CA PHE A 201 -12.97 -44.10 -8.05
C PHE A 201 -11.99 -44.60 -9.12
N ASN A 202 -11.37 -43.66 -9.87
CA ASN A 202 -10.37 -43.94 -10.91
C ASN A 202 -8.94 -43.49 -10.51
N GLY A 203 -8.63 -43.46 -9.21
CA GLY A 203 -7.28 -43.13 -8.75
C GLY A 203 -6.31 -44.31 -8.91
N GLN A 204 -5.23 -44.10 -9.67
CA GLN A 204 -4.06 -44.97 -9.64
C GLN A 204 -3.28 -44.75 -8.33
N SER A 205 -3.67 -45.43 -7.26
CA SER A 205 -2.81 -45.62 -6.10
C SER A 205 -2.94 -47.06 -5.61
N ILE A 206 -1.78 -47.71 -5.60
CA ILE A 206 -1.54 -49.13 -5.35
C ILE A 206 -1.78 -49.40 -3.86
N GLN A 207 -2.91 -50.05 -3.53
CA GLN A 207 -3.07 -51.07 -2.46
C GLN A 207 -4.55 -51.18 -2.04
N LYS A 208 -5.33 -51.92 -2.85
CA LYS A 208 -6.41 -52.85 -2.43
C LYS A 208 -7.16 -53.29 -3.67
N LYS A 209 -6.49 -54.10 -4.48
CA LYS A 209 -7.09 -54.79 -5.62
C LYS A 209 -7.38 -56.23 -5.24
N ILE A 210 -8.21 -56.47 -4.24
CA ILE A 210 -8.82 -57.78 -4.03
C ILE A 210 -10.25 -57.59 -3.48
N ILE A 211 -11.21 -58.15 -4.24
CA ILE A 211 -12.62 -58.44 -3.90
C ILE A 211 -13.63 -57.27 -3.97
N SER A 212 -14.04 -56.89 -5.18
CA SER A 212 -15.46 -56.94 -5.63
C SER A 212 -15.62 -56.17 -6.96
N ASN A 213 -16.47 -56.68 -7.84
CA ASN A 213 -16.65 -56.23 -9.22
C ASN A 213 -17.43 -54.90 -9.35
N ASN A 214 -17.29 -53.98 -8.38
CA ASN A 214 -17.83 -52.63 -8.45
C ASN A 214 -16.81 -51.67 -7.81
N ASN A 215 -16.12 -50.87 -8.63
CA ASN A 215 -15.22 -49.80 -8.17
C ASN A 215 -16.00 -48.60 -7.57
N THR A 216 -17.06 -48.86 -6.82
CA THR A 216 -17.92 -47.84 -6.22
C THR A 216 -17.59 -47.70 -4.74
N VAL A 217 -17.07 -46.54 -4.36
CA VAL A 217 -16.74 -46.17 -2.97
C VAL A 217 -17.77 -45.18 -2.44
N SER A 218 -17.93 -45.15 -1.12
CA SER A 218 -18.85 -44.23 -0.45
C SER A 218 -18.27 -42.81 -0.43
N PHE A 219 -19.10 -41.78 -0.29
CA PHE A 219 -18.65 -40.39 -0.35
C PHE A 219 -17.50 -40.09 0.64
N HIS A 220 -17.58 -40.59 1.88
CA HIS A 220 -16.55 -40.40 2.92
C HIS A 220 -15.20 -41.05 2.62
N GLU A 221 -15.15 -42.05 1.75
CA GLU A 221 -13.93 -42.80 1.41
C GLU A 221 -13.12 -42.12 0.29
N LEU A 222 -13.68 -41.09 -0.35
CA LEU A 222 -13.00 -40.29 -1.37
C LEU A 222 -11.97 -39.33 -0.76
N PRO A 223 -10.89 -39.00 -1.47
CA PRO A 223 -10.01 -37.89 -1.11
C PRO A 223 -10.79 -36.58 -0.91
N GLN A 224 -10.38 -35.77 0.06
CA GLN A 224 -11.09 -34.53 0.42
C GLN A 224 -11.22 -33.55 -0.76
N GLU A 225 -10.23 -33.47 -1.64
CA GLU A 225 -10.30 -32.63 -2.85
C GLU A 225 -11.37 -33.10 -3.84
N THR A 226 -11.54 -34.41 -4.02
CA THR A 226 -12.56 -34.97 -4.91
C THR A 226 -13.97 -34.89 -4.31
N GLN A 227 -14.11 -35.01 -2.99
CA GLN A 227 -15.38 -34.74 -2.28
C GLN A 227 -15.85 -33.31 -2.52
N LEU A 228 -14.96 -32.33 -2.31
CA LEU A 228 -15.25 -30.90 -2.51
C LEU A 228 -15.58 -30.57 -3.97
N SER A 229 -14.90 -31.20 -4.93
CA SER A 229 -15.18 -31.05 -6.36
C SER A 229 -16.60 -31.52 -6.72
N ILE A 230 -17.00 -32.69 -6.20
CA ILE A 230 -18.31 -33.29 -6.44
C ILE A 230 -19.41 -32.45 -5.77
N GLU A 231 -19.21 -32.04 -4.52
CA GLU A 231 -20.14 -31.15 -3.81
C GLU A 231 -20.32 -29.83 -4.55
N ARG A 232 -19.22 -29.14 -4.90
CA ARG A 232 -19.28 -27.87 -5.63
C ARG A 232 -19.97 -28.01 -6.97
N LYS A 233 -19.72 -29.10 -7.70
CA LYS A 233 -20.38 -29.38 -8.98
C LYS A 233 -21.88 -29.59 -8.81
N ARG A 234 -22.29 -30.37 -7.81
CA ARG A 234 -23.71 -30.64 -7.52
C ARG A 234 -24.46 -29.38 -7.08
N LEU A 235 -23.81 -28.58 -6.25
CA LEU A 235 -24.31 -27.29 -5.78
C LEU A 235 -24.42 -26.28 -6.94
N ALA A 236 -23.42 -26.25 -7.83
CA ALA A 236 -23.43 -25.43 -9.04
C ALA A 236 -24.54 -25.86 -10.00
N ASP A 237 -24.78 -27.17 -10.18
CA ASP A 237 -25.86 -27.71 -11.02
C ASP A 237 -27.26 -27.41 -10.43
N TYR A 238 -27.42 -27.45 -9.10
CA TYR A 238 -28.63 -27.02 -8.39
C TYR A 238 -28.89 -25.52 -8.59
N CYS A 239 -27.87 -24.68 -8.34
CA CYS A 239 -27.97 -23.23 -8.49
C CYS A 239 -28.19 -22.81 -9.95
N ARG A 240 -27.61 -23.52 -10.92
CA ARG A 240 -27.80 -23.28 -12.36
C ARG A 240 -29.23 -23.60 -12.81
N LYS A 241 -29.85 -24.64 -12.26
CA LYS A 241 -31.25 -25.01 -12.53
C LYS A 241 -32.24 -24.05 -11.85
N ALA A 242 -31.90 -23.50 -10.69
CA ALA A 242 -32.76 -22.61 -9.92
C ALA A 242 -32.63 -21.11 -10.29
N TYR A 243 -31.46 -20.62 -10.73
CA TYR A 243 -31.18 -19.16 -10.80
C TYR A 243 -30.53 -18.63 -12.11
N LYS A 244 -30.43 -19.43 -13.19
CA LYS A 244 -30.11 -19.08 -14.60
C LYS A 244 -29.27 -17.80 -14.90
N LYS A 245 -27.96 -17.92 -15.21
CA LYS A 245 -27.21 -17.18 -16.28
C LYS A 245 -25.71 -17.58 -16.40
N THR A 246 -25.11 -17.48 -17.61
CA THR A 246 -23.67 -17.16 -17.91
C THR A 246 -23.41 -17.04 -19.45
N ASN A 247 -22.57 -16.08 -19.87
CA ASN A 247 -22.26 -15.67 -21.27
C ASN A 247 -20.80 -15.93 -21.72
N ALA A 248 -20.57 -15.81 -23.05
CA ALA A 248 -19.40 -16.09 -23.94
C ALA A 248 -18.17 -15.12 -23.82
N ALA A 249 -17.04 -15.11 -24.58
CA ALA A 249 -16.63 -15.53 -25.95
C ALA A 249 -15.07 -15.55 -26.17
N LYS A 250 -14.61 -15.77 -27.44
CA LYS A 250 -13.24 -16.01 -28.04
C LYS A 250 -12.40 -14.75 -28.44
N LYS A 251 -11.10 -14.91 -28.81
CA LYS A 251 -10.34 -14.13 -29.85
C LYS A 251 -8.99 -14.76 -30.30
N ASP A 252 -8.48 -14.36 -31.49
CA ASP A 252 -7.23 -14.76 -32.21
C ASP A 252 -6.37 -13.52 -32.58
N ASP A 253 -5.06 -13.73 -32.87
CA ASP A 253 -3.95 -12.75 -33.09
C ASP A 253 -3.36 -12.73 -34.52
N LEU A 254 -2.61 -11.66 -34.90
CA LEU A 254 -1.35 -11.73 -35.71
C LEU A 254 -0.56 -10.39 -35.85
N ASN A 255 0.75 -10.52 -36.12
CA ASN A 255 1.89 -9.56 -36.00
C ASN A 255 2.41 -8.97 -37.34
N GLU A 256 3.07 -7.79 -37.34
CA GLU A 256 4.40 -7.52 -37.96
C GLU A 256 4.90 -6.04 -37.92
N ALA A 257 5.98 -5.75 -37.16
CA ALA A 257 6.92 -4.63 -37.39
C ALA A 257 8.17 -4.83 -36.50
N LYS A 258 9.33 -5.26 -37.03
CA LYS A 258 10.43 -5.87 -36.20
C LYS A 258 11.85 -5.28 -36.35
N ARG A 259 11.99 -4.10 -36.95
CA ARG A 259 13.26 -3.37 -37.20
C ARG A 259 13.91 -2.65 -36.00
N CYS A 260 13.53 -1.38 -35.85
CA CYS A 260 13.90 -0.46 -34.76
C CYS A 260 13.13 -0.74 -33.46
N ASN A 261 12.07 -1.55 -33.56
CA ASN A 261 11.34 -2.07 -32.42
C ASN A 261 12.22 -2.92 -31.50
N ASN A 262 13.36 -3.50 -31.90
CA ASN A 262 14.03 -4.44 -31.00
C ASN A 262 14.68 -3.81 -29.75
N LEU A 263 15.17 -2.57 -29.81
CA LEU A 263 15.70 -1.88 -28.62
C LEU A 263 14.59 -1.30 -27.74
N ILE A 264 13.56 -0.73 -28.38
CA ILE A 264 12.31 -0.31 -27.71
C ILE A 264 11.66 -1.53 -27.05
N VAL A 265 11.54 -2.65 -27.76
CA VAL A 265 11.04 -3.93 -27.26
C VAL A 265 11.92 -4.46 -26.14
N ILE A 266 13.24 -4.31 -26.15
CA ILE A 266 14.05 -4.75 -25.01
C ILE A 266 13.75 -3.89 -23.77
N TYR A 267 13.77 -2.57 -23.88
CA TYR A 267 13.48 -1.68 -22.74
C TYR A 267 12.02 -1.75 -22.30
N ASP A 268 11.07 -1.81 -23.22
CA ASP A 268 9.65 -2.03 -22.97
C ASP A 268 9.44 -3.43 -22.40
N SER A 269 10.10 -4.48 -22.89
CA SER A 269 9.99 -5.81 -22.30
C SER A 269 10.58 -5.86 -20.91
N LEU A 270 11.69 -5.16 -20.66
CA LEU A 270 12.28 -5.04 -19.33
C LEU A 270 11.37 -4.24 -18.40
N GLN A 271 10.83 -3.12 -18.86
CA GLN A 271 9.89 -2.28 -18.11
C GLN A 271 8.59 -3.04 -17.84
N LEU A 272 8.04 -3.76 -18.80
CA LEU A 272 6.88 -4.64 -18.67
C LEU A 272 7.17 -5.83 -17.76
N ALA A 273 8.37 -6.42 -17.82
CA ALA A 273 8.79 -7.49 -16.91
C ALA A 273 8.87 -7.00 -15.47
N HIS A 274 9.48 -5.83 -15.24
CA HIS A 274 9.51 -5.20 -13.93
C HIS A 274 8.10 -4.76 -13.49
N LYS A 275 7.27 -4.20 -14.38
CA LYS A 275 5.86 -3.88 -14.12
C LYS A 275 5.08 -5.12 -13.71
N CYS A 276 5.30 -6.25 -14.40
CA CYS A 276 4.71 -7.54 -14.04
C CYS A 276 5.13 -7.98 -12.63
N ILE A 277 6.41 -7.86 -12.27
CA ILE A 277 6.92 -8.21 -10.93
C ILE A 277 6.35 -7.24 -9.88
N LEU A 278 6.35 -5.94 -10.18
CA LEU A 278 5.88 -4.88 -9.29
C LEU A 278 4.39 -5.03 -8.98
N ASN A 279 3.57 -5.23 -10.02
CA ASN A 279 2.14 -5.54 -9.87
C ASN A 279 1.91 -6.91 -9.22
N SER A 280 2.86 -7.83 -9.36
CA SER A 280 2.81 -9.12 -8.67
C SER A 280 3.07 -9.01 -7.17
N PHE A 281 3.70 -7.95 -6.63
CA PHE A 281 3.77 -7.76 -5.18
C PHE A 281 2.39 -7.51 -4.56
N TYR A 282 1.58 -6.70 -5.23
CA TYR A 282 0.17 -6.52 -4.87
C TYR A 282 -0.60 -7.85 -5.00
N GLY A 283 -0.51 -8.52 -6.16
CA GLY A 283 -1.22 -9.78 -6.41
C GLY A 283 -0.72 -10.94 -5.53
N TYR A 284 0.52 -10.90 -5.06
CA TYR A 284 1.12 -11.93 -4.20
C TYR A 284 0.37 -12.05 -2.88
N VAL A 285 -0.10 -10.93 -2.33
CA VAL A 285 -0.86 -10.92 -1.07
C VAL A 285 -2.17 -11.71 -1.16
N MET A 286 -2.70 -11.96 -2.37
CA MET A 286 -3.92 -12.73 -2.61
C MET A 286 -3.71 -14.18 -3.05
N ARG A 287 -2.47 -14.64 -3.20
CA ARG A 287 -2.17 -15.95 -3.80
C ARG A 287 -2.43 -17.10 -2.80
N LYS A 288 -3.10 -18.17 -3.25
CA LYS A 288 -3.41 -19.37 -2.43
C LYS A 288 -2.15 -20.21 -2.14
N GLY A 289 -1.98 -20.66 -0.89
CA GLY A 289 -0.92 -21.60 -0.48
C GLY A 289 0.45 -20.99 -0.15
N TYR A 290 0.52 -19.71 0.22
CA TYR A 290 1.76 -18.97 0.50
C TYR A 290 1.84 -18.47 1.95
N PHE A 291 3.00 -17.94 2.33
CA PHE A 291 3.32 -17.33 3.63
C PHE A 291 2.38 -16.15 3.97
N LYS A 292 1.14 -16.46 4.37
CA LYS A 292 0.10 -15.47 4.68
C LYS A 292 0.17 -15.16 6.17
N MET A 293 0.36 -13.90 6.52
CA MET A 293 -0.10 -13.40 7.81
C MET A 293 -1.61 -13.19 7.70
N CYS A 294 -2.40 -14.13 8.23
CA CYS A 294 -3.88 -14.14 8.36
C CYS A 294 -4.72 -13.74 7.12
N SER A 295 -5.74 -14.52 6.76
CA SER A 295 -6.57 -14.25 5.58
C SER A 295 -7.25 -12.87 5.58
N LEU A 296 -7.59 -12.32 6.75
CA LEU A 296 -8.18 -11.00 6.93
C LEU A 296 -7.21 -9.87 6.61
N ALA A 297 -5.96 -9.97 7.07
CA ALA A 297 -4.95 -8.95 6.83
C ALA A 297 -4.53 -8.88 5.35
N SER A 298 -4.39 -10.02 4.69
CA SER A 298 -4.13 -10.04 3.24
C SER A 298 -5.29 -9.45 2.42
N ASN A 299 -6.53 -9.87 2.70
CA ASN A 299 -7.70 -9.37 1.97
C ASN A 299 -7.95 -7.88 2.23
N GLY A 300 -7.76 -7.44 3.48
CA GLY A 300 -7.84 -6.03 3.86
C GLY A 300 -6.82 -5.18 3.12
N MET A 301 -5.57 -5.64 3.00
CA MET A 301 -4.54 -4.88 2.29
C MET A 301 -4.90 -4.63 0.83
N GLY A 302 -5.27 -5.68 0.10
CA GLY A 302 -5.60 -5.51 -1.32
C GLY A 302 -6.93 -4.82 -1.55
N GLY A 303 -7.88 -4.97 -0.63
CA GLY A 303 -9.13 -4.22 -0.61
C GLY A 303 -8.91 -2.72 -0.43
N ILE A 304 -8.06 -2.33 0.53
CA ILE A 304 -7.69 -0.93 0.78
C ILE A 304 -7.05 -0.33 -0.46
N VAL A 305 -6.04 -1.00 -1.04
CA VAL A 305 -5.34 -0.52 -2.24
C VAL A 305 -6.31 -0.29 -3.40
N CYS A 306 -7.23 -1.21 -3.69
CA CYS A 306 -8.21 -1.04 -4.75
C CYS A 306 -9.24 0.05 -4.45
N THR A 307 -9.69 0.16 -3.20
CA THR A 307 -10.68 1.16 -2.81
C THR A 307 -10.08 2.56 -2.87
N THR A 308 -8.87 2.74 -2.35
CA THR A 308 -8.12 3.99 -2.47
C THR A 308 -7.87 4.34 -3.93
N GLY A 309 -7.45 3.37 -4.74
CA GLY A 309 -7.23 3.60 -6.17
C GLY A 309 -8.49 4.04 -6.90
N SER A 310 -9.60 3.31 -6.72
CA SER A 310 -10.90 3.68 -7.30
C SER A 310 -11.35 5.08 -6.88
N THR A 311 -11.09 5.47 -5.63
CA THR A 311 -11.45 6.80 -5.11
C THR A 311 -10.61 7.90 -5.76
N ILE A 312 -9.31 7.69 -5.96
CA ILE A 312 -8.42 8.62 -6.66
C ILE A 312 -8.95 8.87 -8.08
N ILE A 313 -9.21 7.80 -8.85
CA ILE A 313 -9.65 7.91 -10.24
C ILE A 313 -11.05 8.55 -10.33
N LYS A 314 -11.97 8.21 -9.42
CA LYS A 314 -13.31 8.83 -9.37
C LYS A 314 -13.23 10.34 -9.11
N ARG A 315 -12.36 10.78 -8.22
CA ARG A 315 -12.14 12.22 -7.98
C ARG A 315 -11.52 12.93 -9.17
N THR A 316 -10.54 12.30 -9.81
CA THR A 316 -9.94 12.84 -11.05
C THR A 316 -11.01 12.98 -12.14
N ARG A 317 -11.88 11.98 -12.29
CA ARG A 317 -13.04 12.03 -13.20
C ARG A 317 -13.97 13.19 -12.87
N GLU A 318 -14.36 13.36 -11.60
CA GLU A 318 -15.23 14.45 -11.15
C GLU A 318 -14.65 15.84 -11.46
N LEU A 319 -13.32 16.00 -11.34
CA LEU A 319 -12.64 17.23 -11.73
C LEU A 319 -12.67 17.43 -13.25
N ILE A 320 -12.35 16.39 -14.02
CA ILE A 320 -12.33 16.44 -15.49
C ILE A 320 -13.74 16.72 -16.04
N GLU A 321 -14.80 16.20 -15.44
CA GLU A 321 -16.20 16.50 -15.80
C GLU A 321 -16.55 17.99 -15.67
N GLN A 322 -15.85 18.71 -14.78
CA GLN A 322 -16.08 20.13 -14.54
C GLN A 322 -15.34 21.04 -15.54
N ILE A 323 -14.24 20.55 -16.14
CA ILE A 323 -13.39 21.36 -17.04
C ILE A 323 -13.36 20.86 -18.49
N GLY A 324 -13.82 19.63 -18.74
CA GLY A 324 -13.79 18.96 -20.03
C GLY A 324 -14.81 17.83 -20.09
N ARG A 325 -14.51 16.78 -20.86
CA ARG A 325 -15.37 15.59 -20.95
C ARG A 325 -14.54 14.32 -20.81
N PRO A 326 -14.77 13.50 -19.78
CA PRO A 326 -14.17 12.18 -19.71
C PRO A 326 -14.87 11.24 -20.71
N LEU A 327 -14.11 10.35 -21.33
CA LEU A 327 -14.58 9.42 -22.35
C LEU A 327 -14.64 8.00 -21.79
N GLU A 328 -13.50 7.53 -21.27
CA GLU A 328 -13.31 6.18 -20.75
C GLU A 328 -12.45 6.24 -19.50
N LEU A 329 -12.81 5.43 -18.51
CA LEU A 329 -12.15 5.33 -17.23
C LEU A 329 -11.66 3.90 -17.05
N ASP A 330 -10.34 3.78 -16.94
CA ASP A 330 -9.62 2.53 -16.71
C ASP A 330 -9.25 2.40 -15.23
N THR A 331 -8.50 1.34 -14.91
CA THR A 331 -8.08 1.02 -13.55
C THR A 331 -7.18 2.11 -12.93
N ASP A 332 -6.28 2.66 -13.75
CA ASP A 332 -5.21 3.59 -13.37
C ASP A 332 -5.17 4.84 -14.25
N GLY A 333 -6.02 4.91 -15.29
CA GLY A 333 -6.02 6.01 -16.25
C GLY A 333 -7.42 6.49 -16.65
N ILE A 334 -7.45 7.69 -17.22
CA ILE A 334 -8.65 8.32 -17.78
C ILE A 334 -8.33 8.85 -19.17
N TRP A 335 -9.17 8.49 -20.13
CA TRP A 335 -9.26 9.14 -21.43
C TRP A 335 -10.22 10.31 -21.35
N CYS A 336 -9.78 11.49 -21.75
CA CYS A 336 -10.62 12.68 -21.73
C CYS A 336 -10.33 13.61 -22.89
N VAL A 337 -11.30 14.50 -23.15
CA VAL A 337 -11.11 15.64 -24.04
C VAL A 337 -11.19 16.94 -23.25
N LEU A 338 -10.19 17.78 -23.45
CA LEU A 338 -10.16 19.14 -22.93
C LEU A 338 -10.32 20.15 -24.08
N PRO A 339 -10.81 21.36 -23.82
CA PRO A 339 -10.92 22.38 -24.85
C PRO A 339 -9.52 22.84 -25.32
N ALA A 340 -9.32 23.11 -26.61
CA ALA A 340 -8.01 23.53 -27.15
C ALA A 340 -7.42 24.78 -26.47
N THR A 341 -8.27 25.66 -25.94
CA THR A 341 -7.82 26.83 -25.18
C THR A 341 -7.22 26.49 -23.81
N SER A 342 -7.34 25.25 -23.32
CA SER A 342 -6.79 24.86 -22.01
C SER A 342 -5.26 24.99 -21.96
N PRO A 343 -4.68 25.31 -20.78
CA PRO A 343 -3.23 25.25 -20.60
C PRO A 343 -2.73 23.82 -20.80
N GLU A 344 -1.68 23.65 -21.63
CA GLU A 344 -1.15 22.34 -21.99
C GLU A 344 0.28 22.16 -21.45
N ASN A 345 1.27 22.15 -22.34
CA ASN A 345 2.67 21.94 -22.04
C ASN A 345 3.43 23.27 -22.15
N TYR A 346 4.29 23.52 -21.18
CA TYR A 346 5.12 24.72 -21.10
C TYR A 346 6.60 24.34 -21.04
N GLU A 347 7.43 25.01 -21.83
CA GLU A 347 8.89 24.84 -21.78
C GLU A 347 9.49 25.83 -20.79
N LEU A 348 10.09 25.32 -19.72
CA LEU A 348 10.89 26.10 -18.77
C LEU A 348 12.30 26.29 -19.30
N ILE A 349 12.80 27.53 -19.22
CA ILE A 349 14.18 27.89 -19.51
C ILE A 349 14.93 28.00 -18.18
N ILE A 350 15.97 27.18 -18.04
CA ILE A 350 16.73 27.04 -16.79
C ILE A 350 18.14 27.59 -17.00
N ARG A 351 18.66 28.32 -16.01
CA ARG A 351 20.02 28.88 -16.01
C ARG A 351 21.15 27.84 -15.90
N ASP A 352 20.84 26.61 -15.56
CA ASP A 352 21.81 25.53 -15.35
C ASP A 352 22.21 24.85 -16.69
N PRO A 353 23.51 24.79 -17.04
CA PRO A 353 23.99 24.12 -18.24
C PRO A 353 23.71 22.61 -18.30
N SER A 354 23.46 21.93 -17.17
CA SER A 354 23.21 20.47 -17.18
C SER A 354 21.83 20.10 -17.74
N ARG A 355 20.84 20.97 -17.61
CA ARG A 355 19.46 20.71 -18.07
C ARG A 355 18.82 22.03 -18.50
N PRO A 356 19.12 22.50 -19.72
CA PRO A 356 18.77 23.86 -20.14
C PRO A 356 17.26 24.05 -20.38
N LYS A 357 16.53 22.96 -20.59
CA LYS A 357 15.09 22.97 -20.88
C LYS A 357 14.37 21.83 -20.19
N VAL A 358 13.20 22.12 -19.63
CA VAL A 358 12.29 21.14 -19.03
C VAL A 358 10.87 21.42 -19.50
N VAL A 359 10.13 20.39 -19.88
CA VAL A 359 8.74 20.52 -20.34
C VAL A 359 7.82 20.08 -19.22
N ILE A 360 6.93 20.98 -18.78
CA ILE A 360 5.91 20.69 -17.77
C ILE A 360 4.56 20.57 -18.45
N SER A 361 3.78 19.56 -18.06
CA SER A 361 2.39 19.42 -18.47
C SER A 361 1.45 19.92 -17.37
N TYR A 362 0.80 21.07 -17.59
CA TYR A 362 -0.07 21.70 -16.60
C TYR A 362 -1.23 20.79 -16.14
N PRO A 363 -1.95 20.05 -17.01
CA PRO A 363 -2.98 19.12 -16.59
C PRO A 363 -2.45 18.02 -15.66
N CYS A 364 -1.24 17.52 -15.91
CA CYS A 364 -0.60 16.49 -15.08
C CYS A 364 -0.22 17.04 -13.71
N SER A 365 0.49 18.17 -13.67
CA SER A 365 0.94 18.80 -12.41
C SER A 365 -0.23 19.24 -11.54
N LEU A 366 -1.32 19.71 -12.16
CA LEU A 366 -2.55 20.04 -11.45
C LEU A 366 -3.16 18.82 -10.76
N LEU A 367 -3.27 17.69 -11.47
CA LEU A 367 -3.80 16.46 -10.89
C LEU A 367 -2.88 15.93 -9.78
N ASN A 368 -1.57 16.02 -9.97
CA ASN A 368 -0.60 15.64 -8.94
C ASN A 368 -0.73 16.50 -7.68
N LEU A 369 -1.01 17.81 -7.81
CA LEU A 369 -1.28 18.69 -6.67
C LEU A 369 -2.53 18.27 -5.91
N ILE A 370 -3.63 18.01 -6.62
CA ILE A 370 -4.89 17.60 -6.01
C ILE A 370 -4.76 16.24 -5.33
N ILE A 371 -4.05 15.30 -5.96
CA ILE A 371 -3.76 13.99 -5.36
C ILE A 371 -2.92 14.16 -4.09
N LYS A 372 -1.88 15.01 -4.13
CA LYS A 372 -1.05 15.30 -2.97
C LYS A 372 -1.87 15.89 -1.82
N ASP A 373 -2.70 16.89 -2.07
CA ASP A 373 -3.50 17.55 -1.02
C ASP A 373 -4.49 16.59 -0.33
N HIS A 374 -5.01 15.58 -1.04
CA HIS A 374 -6.03 14.67 -0.51
C HIS A 374 -5.52 13.30 -0.05
N TYR A 375 -4.39 12.84 -0.57
CA TYR A 375 -3.92 11.46 -0.37
C TYR A 375 -2.49 11.36 0.19
N THR A 376 -1.88 12.48 0.60
CA THR A 376 -0.63 12.45 1.37
C THR A 376 -0.84 11.76 2.72
N ASN A 377 0.17 11.02 3.16
CA ASN A 377 0.17 10.39 4.47
C ASN A 377 1.05 11.18 5.44
N ASP A 378 0.42 12.10 6.19
CA ASP A 378 1.13 12.96 7.14
C ASP A 378 1.73 12.19 8.34
N GLN A 379 1.22 10.98 8.62
CA GLN A 379 1.78 10.10 9.67
C GLN A 379 3.13 9.46 9.26
N TYR A 380 3.54 9.59 8.00
CA TYR A 380 4.75 8.94 7.48
C TYR A 380 6.05 9.66 7.87
N HIS A 381 5.95 10.93 8.28
CA HIS A 381 7.09 11.81 8.53
C HIS A 381 6.98 12.49 9.90
N GLU A 382 7.39 11.79 10.96
CA GLU A 382 7.83 12.48 12.16
C GLU A 382 9.36 12.53 12.16
N PRO A 383 9.97 13.73 12.13
CA PRO A 383 11.40 13.86 12.44
C PRO A 383 11.62 13.36 13.88
N TYR A 384 12.72 12.66 14.12
CA TYR A 384 13.10 12.26 15.47
C TYR A 384 13.81 13.42 16.19
N LEU A 385 13.56 13.57 17.49
CA LEU A 385 14.17 14.61 18.31
C LEU A 385 15.68 14.39 18.48
N ALA A 386 16.06 13.17 18.82
CA ALA A 386 17.45 12.84 19.15
C ALA A 386 17.75 11.36 18.85
N MET A 387 19.02 11.09 18.54
CA MET A 387 19.55 9.73 18.39
C MET A 387 20.87 9.62 19.14
N ILE A 388 21.00 8.61 20.00
CA ILE A 388 22.19 8.36 20.82
C ILE A 388 22.84 7.05 20.37
N LEU A 389 24.14 7.13 20.09
CA LEU A 389 24.97 6.04 19.61
C LEU A 389 26.18 5.89 20.55
N PRO A 390 26.40 4.71 21.17
CA PRO A 390 27.56 4.50 22.01
C PRO A 390 28.83 4.28 21.17
N ALA A 391 29.97 4.73 21.70
CA ALA A 391 31.28 4.47 21.13
C ALA A 391 31.86 3.13 21.66
N SER A 392 32.72 2.49 20.87
CA SER A 392 33.49 1.31 21.27
C SER A 392 34.59 1.69 22.25
N LYS A 393 34.98 0.76 23.14
CA LYS A 393 36.19 0.89 23.97
C LYS A 393 37.49 0.69 23.18
N GLU A 394 37.42 -0.03 22.06
CA GLU A 394 38.57 -0.28 21.19
C GLU A 394 38.67 0.78 20.08
N GLU A 395 39.87 1.34 19.90
CA GLU A 395 40.18 2.31 18.86
C GLU A 395 39.90 1.75 17.45
N GLY A 396 39.23 2.55 16.61
CA GLY A 396 38.89 2.16 15.24
C GLY A 396 37.72 1.18 15.07
N LYS A 397 37.16 0.62 16.17
CA LYS A 397 35.94 -0.20 16.10
C LYS A 397 34.70 0.63 16.44
N ARG A 398 33.58 0.35 15.76
CA ARG A 398 32.26 0.94 16.05
C ARG A 398 31.34 -0.15 16.60
N ILE A 399 30.54 0.17 17.61
CA ILE A 399 29.51 -0.73 18.13
C ILE A 399 28.36 -0.73 17.11
N LYS A 400 28.02 -1.92 16.59
CA LYS A 400 26.89 -2.08 15.67
C LYS A 400 25.64 -2.45 16.47
N LYS A 401 24.47 -2.06 15.95
CA LYS A 401 23.13 -2.43 16.43
C LYS A 401 22.69 -1.90 17.80
N ARG A 402 23.49 -1.05 18.46
CA ARG A 402 23.14 -0.43 19.74
C ARG A 402 22.84 1.05 19.56
N TYR A 403 21.60 1.47 19.79
CA TYR A 403 21.14 2.86 19.65
C TYR A 403 19.83 3.13 20.36
N CYS A 404 19.61 4.41 20.71
CA CYS A 404 18.38 4.92 21.30
C CYS A 404 17.90 6.11 20.45
N VAL A 405 16.61 6.14 20.11
CA VAL A 405 15.97 7.18 19.29
C VAL A 405 14.79 7.75 20.05
N PHE A 406 14.65 9.07 20.01
CA PHE A 406 13.56 9.81 20.66
C PHE A 406 12.66 10.48 19.63
N ASN A 407 11.36 10.46 19.90
CA ASN A 407 10.34 11.23 19.20
C ASN A 407 10.37 12.71 19.63
N MET A 408 9.74 13.61 18.87
CA MET A 408 9.66 15.06 19.16
C MET A 408 8.97 15.38 20.49
N ASP A 409 8.12 14.48 20.99
CA ASP A 409 7.46 14.58 22.29
C ASP A 409 8.36 14.14 23.47
N GLY A 410 9.62 13.79 23.20
CA GLY A 410 10.60 13.32 24.18
C GLY A 410 10.43 11.85 24.57
N THR A 411 9.50 11.12 23.94
CA THR A 411 9.32 9.68 24.22
C THR A 411 10.33 8.84 23.45
N ILE A 412 10.71 7.69 24.01
CA ILE A 412 11.61 6.74 23.32
C ILE A 412 10.85 6.10 22.15
N ALA A 413 11.32 6.37 20.93
CA ALA A 413 10.79 5.81 19.69
C ALA A 413 11.31 4.40 19.45
N GLU A 414 12.62 4.21 19.60
CA GLU A 414 13.29 2.94 19.35
C GLU A 414 14.49 2.78 20.29
N LEU A 415 14.62 1.61 20.91
CA LEU A 415 15.75 1.25 21.78
C LEU A 415 16.22 -0.16 21.42
N LYS A 416 17.48 -0.28 21.02
CA LYS A 416 18.10 -1.52 20.53
C LYS A 416 19.37 -1.88 21.29
N ASP A 417 19.48 -3.15 21.65
CA ASP A 417 20.67 -3.82 22.21
C ASP A 417 21.29 -3.12 23.44
N PHE A 418 20.44 -2.47 24.25
CA PHE A 418 20.76 -1.95 25.59
C PHE A 418 20.20 -2.87 26.68
N GLU A 419 20.93 -2.99 27.78
CA GLU A 419 20.68 -3.90 28.90
C GLU A 419 19.34 -3.59 29.58
N VAL A 420 18.80 -2.36 29.47
CA VAL A 420 17.43 -2.00 29.91
C VAL A 420 16.37 -2.99 29.40
N LYS A 421 16.53 -3.52 28.17
CA LYS A 421 15.59 -4.46 27.56
C LYS A 421 16.00 -5.93 27.68
N CYS A 422 17.20 -6.22 28.20
CA CYS A 422 17.70 -7.59 28.33
C CYS A 422 17.19 -8.24 29.62
N ASN A 423 16.69 -9.47 29.53
CA ASN A 423 16.35 -10.24 30.73
C ASN A 423 17.62 -10.72 31.41
N GLY A 424 17.69 -10.51 32.73
CA GLY A 424 18.73 -11.02 33.61
C GLY A 424 19.97 -10.17 33.85
N GLU A 425 20.21 -9.12 33.05
CA GLU A 425 21.30 -8.18 33.30
C GLU A 425 21.15 -7.41 34.63
N LEU A 426 22.29 -6.96 35.18
CA LEU A 426 22.40 -6.18 36.42
C LEU A 426 21.37 -5.05 36.50
N GLN A 427 20.55 -5.08 37.55
CA GLN A 427 19.47 -4.12 37.74
C GLN A 427 19.99 -2.67 37.84
N LEU A 428 21.15 -2.48 38.45
CA LEU A 428 21.87 -1.20 38.50
C LEU A 428 22.08 -0.59 37.11
N ILE A 429 22.55 -1.39 36.14
CA ILE A 429 22.86 -0.92 34.79
C ILE A 429 21.57 -0.52 34.05
N LYS A 430 20.48 -1.26 34.27
CA LYS A 430 19.18 -0.95 33.66
C LYS A 430 18.64 0.40 34.13
N ILE A 431 18.68 0.64 35.44
CA ILE A 431 18.19 1.89 36.02
C ILE A 431 19.10 3.05 35.61
N PHE A 432 20.43 2.84 35.63
CA PHE A 432 21.38 3.81 35.13
C PHE A 432 21.08 4.23 33.70
N GLN A 433 20.93 3.27 32.78
CA GLN A 433 20.66 3.56 31.37
C GLN A 433 19.34 4.28 31.16
N ALA A 434 18.26 3.90 31.87
CA ALA A 434 16.99 4.61 31.80
C ALA A 434 17.15 6.08 32.22
N SER A 435 17.85 6.34 33.33
CA SER A 435 18.08 7.70 33.84
C SER A 435 18.96 8.56 32.93
N VAL A 436 19.99 7.96 32.33
CA VAL A 436 20.91 8.64 31.41
C VAL A 436 20.21 9.02 30.10
N PHE A 437 19.36 8.15 29.56
CA PHE A 437 18.62 8.45 28.34
C PHE A 437 17.70 9.65 28.49
N GLU A 438 17.03 9.80 29.65
CA GLU A 438 16.21 10.99 29.93
C GLU A 438 17.06 12.26 30.09
N ALA A 439 18.28 12.18 30.64
CA ALA A 439 19.16 13.34 30.78
C ALA A 439 19.69 13.88 29.45
N PHE A 440 19.84 13.04 28.42
CA PHE A 440 20.21 13.50 27.08
C PHE A 440 19.17 14.45 26.44
N LEU A 441 17.94 14.49 26.98
CA LEU A 441 16.90 15.42 26.52
C LEU A 441 16.93 16.78 27.24
N LYS A 442 17.78 16.95 28.27
CA LYS A 442 17.84 18.15 29.10
C LYS A 442 18.98 19.06 28.66
N GLY A 443 18.67 20.29 28.27
CA GLY A 443 19.63 21.32 27.86
C GLY A 443 19.28 21.94 26.52
N THR A 444 20.09 22.87 26.05
CA THR A 444 19.97 23.50 24.72
C THR A 444 21.26 23.42 23.91
N THR A 445 22.40 23.20 24.56
CA THR A 445 23.72 23.09 23.93
C THR A 445 24.35 21.72 24.19
N LEU A 446 25.32 21.33 23.34
CA LEU A 446 26.01 20.05 23.47
C LEU A 446 26.72 19.89 24.82
N GLU A 447 27.34 20.97 25.30
CA GLU A 447 28.01 21.00 26.60
C GLU A 447 27.01 20.81 27.74
N GLU A 448 25.85 21.47 27.67
CA GLU A 448 24.78 21.28 28.66
C GLU A 448 24.26 19.85 28.69
N TYR A 449 24.06 19.19 27.53
CA TYR A 449 23.62 17.80 27.48
C TYR A 449 24.60 16.88 28.22
N TYR A 450 25.90 17.00 27.93
CA TYR A 450 26.92 16.20 28.58
C TYR A 450 27.07 16.54 30.06
N ASN A 451 26.86 17.78 30.48
CA ASN A 451 26.88 18.16 31.90
C ASN A 451 25.72 17.50 32.67
N HIS A 452 24.50 17.50 32.12
CA HIS A 452 23.37 16.82 32.77
C HIS A 452 23.59 15.31 32.87
N VAL A 453 24.14 14.70 31.81
CA VAL A 453 24.49 13.27 31.81
C VAL A 453 25.63 12.97 32.78
N ALA A 454 26.65 13.82 32.85
CA ALA A 454 27.76 13.69 33.80
C ALA A 454 27.26 13.74 35.24
N THR A 455 26.33 14.65 35.55
CA THR A 455 25.74 14.76 36.91
C THR A 455 25.07 13.44 37.35
N ILE A 456 24.36 12.77 36.44
CA ILE A 456 23.78 11.45 36.71
C ILE A 456 24.88 10.39 36.84
N ALA A 457 25.87 10.39 35.97
CA ALA A 457 26.98 9.44 36.05
C ALA A 457 27.75 9.57 37.37
N ASP A 458 28.03 10.79 37.82
CA ASP A 458 28.70 11.08 39.09
C ASP A 458 27.86 10.61 40.29
N TYR A 459 26.54 10.82 40.28
CA TYR A 459 25.65 10.28 41.33
C TYR A 459 25.77 8.75 41.48
N TRP A 460 25.76 8.01 40.36
CA TRP A 460 25.90 6.55 40.39
C TRP A 460 27.33 6.11 40.74
N LEU A 461 28.36 6.86 40.35
CA LEU A 461 29.75 6.60 40.73
C LEU A 461 29.96 6.85 42.23
N ASP A 462 29.45 7.95 42.77
CA ASP A 462 29.54 8.29 44.19
C ASP A 462 28.85 7.24 45.06
N MET A 463 27.70 6.71 44.60
CA MET A 463 27.04 5.58 45.25
C MET A 463 27.96 4.34 45.31
N LEU A 464 28.68 4.03 44.24
CA LEU A 464 29.61 2.90 44.20
C LEU A 464 30.87 3.13 45.04
N TYR A 465 31.48 4.31 44.97
CA TYR A 465 32.69 4.66 45.71
C TYR A 465 32.45 4.84 47.21
N SER A 466 31.26 5.31 47.59
CA SER A 466 30.85 5.38 48.99
C SER A 466 30.52 4.00 49.58
N HIS A 467 30.53 2.94 48.77
CA HIS A 467 30.04 1.61 49.13
C HIS A 467 28.58 1.62 49.58
N ALA A 468 27.74 2.45 48.94
CA ALA A 468 26.30 2.55 49.16
C ALA A 468 25.90 2.74 50.64
N LYS A 469 26.70 3.51 51.40
CA LYS A 469 26.47 3.78 52.84
C LYS A 469 25.09 4.34 53.16
N ASP A 470 24.48 5.06 52.22
CA ASP A 470 23.23 5.77 52.40
C ASP A 470 22.00 5.00 51.85
N ILE A 471 22.19 3.76 51.38
CA ILE A 471 21.13 2.91 50.80
C ILE A 471 20.81 1.75 51.75
N SER A 472 19.55 1.36 51.82
CA SER A 472 19.15 0.21 52.64
C SER A 472 19.64 -1.12 52.04
N ASP A 473 19.98 -2.10 52.89
CA ASP A 473 20.47 -3.41 52.44
C ASP A 473 19.53 -4.07 51.41
N LYS A 474 18.21 -3.91 51.56
CA LYS A 474 17.22 -4.47 50.64
C LYS A 474 17.31 -3.85 49.24
N GLU A 475 17.38 -2.53 49.17
CA GLU A 475 17.52 -1.80 47.89
C GLU A 475 18.87 -2.10 47.25
N LEU A 476 19.94 -2.18 48.05
CA LEU A 476 21.25 -2.56 47.58
C LEU A 476 21.24 -3.97 46.96
N PHE A 477 20.62 -4.95 47.63
CA PHE A 477 20.48 -6.31 47.09
C PHE A 477 19.70 -6.34 45.78
N GLU A 478 18.64 -5.55 45.63
CA GLU A 478 17.91 -5.45 44.36
C GLU A 478 18.78 -4.84 43.25
N LEU A 479 19.52 -3.77 43.55
CA LEU A 479 20.38 -3.08 42.60
C LEU A 479 21.55 -3.93 42.10
N ILE A 480 22.23 -4.64 43.00
CA ILE A 480 23.40 -5.46 42.65
C ILE A 480 23.03 -6.87 42.19
N SER A 481 21.74 -7.24 42.25
CA SER A 481 21.29 -8.53 41.75
C SER A 481 21.32 -8.60 40.22
N GLU A 482 21.84 -9.71 39.74
CA GLU A 482 21.73 -10.19 38.36
C GLU A 482 20.80 -11.42 38.43
N ARG A 483 19.73 -11.46 37.62
CA ARG A 483 18.63 -12.43 37.80
C ARG A 483 18.55 -13.48 36.71
#